data_AF-A0A1Y4HGG5-F1
#
_entry.id   AF-A0A1Y4HGG5-F1
#
_cell.length_a   1.000
_cell.length_b   1.000
_cell.length_c   1.000
_cell.angle_alpha   90.00
_cell.angle_beta   90.00
_cell.angle_gamma   90.00
#
_symmetry.space_group_name_H-M   'P 1'
#
loop_
_entity.id
_entity.type
_entity.pdbx_description
1 polymer ?
#
loop_
_entity_poly.entity_id
_entity_poly.type
_entity_poly.pdbx_seq_one_letter_code
_entity_poly.pdbx_strand_id
1 'polypeptide(L)'
;MTKEKANPQSPEEMAKAAQEAAVKAAMEQAQSMFGNIPGFQMPGGMEEQLMAQMGAGMPDIAAAQAQQEAMLKAAGIDPETVAQAGRQNMAYAQQMMQGMMDGTLGEELSSSDAMAQMMDAFGSDGWTINKADDGKLDTAQLRLLAFGAPMLVYNDENVDSIDCPEEDVESIRSTIESWWNVTDRESTLEIVKWLLEEGHHAEADEALEKVRKRGIENISQEERDDEESKIGDVCLIAESMEENGWCPGGKMPGSVIAWDLVRLVNLGRWAYLCGYVNEGEMWQIMQAAADTALEHFSSWEEYGMSFVMGRGVWHGDPDDSETAYE
;
A
#
# COMPACT_ATOMS: atom_id res chain seq x y z
N MET A 1 48.61 12.25 22.12
CA MET A 1 47.61 11.62 21.23
C MET A 1 46.56 10.96 22.11
N THR A 2 45.56 11.74 22.53
CA THR A 2 44.38 11.24 23.24
C THR A 2 43.33 10.93 22.20
N LYS A 3 43.03 9.64 22.02
CA LYS A 3 41.92 9.17 21.18
C LYS A 3 40.61 9.64 21.83
N GLU A 4 39.87 10.51 21.16
CA GLU A 4 38.45 10.70 21.43
C GLU A 4 37.75 9.35 21.18
N LYS A 5 37.21 8.75 22.24
CA LYS A 5 36.23 7.68 22.11
C LYS A 5 34.87 8.35 21.95
N ALA A 6 34.25 8.14 20.79
CA ALA A 6 32.84 8.43 20.59
C ALA A 6 32.01 7.77 21.71
N ASN A 7 31.15 8.55 22.34
CA ASN A 7 30.25 8.09 23.39
C ASN A 7 29.20 7.17 22.74
N PRO A 8 28.90 5.98 23.29
CA PRO A 8 27.83 5.15 22.76
C PRO A 8 26.49 5.86 23.01
N GLN A 9 25.74 6.12 21.93
CA GLN A 9 24.40 6.70 22.00
C GLN A 9 23.55 5.85 22.95
N SER A 10 22.84 6.51 23.86
CA SER A 10 21.96 5.80 24.79
C SER A 10 20.84 5.08 24.01
N PRO A 11 20.28 3.97 24.52
CA PRO A 11 19.15 3.28 23.88
C PRO A 11 17.97 4.20 23.54
N GLU A 12 17.78 5.24 24.34
CA GLU A 12 16.74 6.25 24.19
C GLU A 12 17.04 7.23 23.03
N GLU A 13 18.31 7.63 22.85
CA GLU A 13 18.75 8.44 21.70
C GLU A 13 18.71 7.65 20.39
N MET A 14 19.02 6.35 20.42
CA MET A 14 18.90 5.47 19.25
C MET A 14 17.44 5.21 18.87
N ALA A 15 16.56 5.00 19.85
CA ALA A 15 15.13 4.84 19.59
C ALA A 15 14.51 6.12 19.02
N LYS A 16 14.89 7.29 19.56
CA LYS A 16 14.46 8.58 19.03
C LYS A 16 14.96 8.83 17.61
N ALA A 17 16.23 8.53 17.33
CA ALA A 17 16.79 8.67 15.98
C ALA A 17 16.16 7.70 14.97
N ALA A 18 15.87 6.46 15.39
CA ALA A 18 15.17 5.48 14.56
C ALA A 18 13.72 5.92 14.27
N GLN A 19 13.05 6.52 15.24
CA GLN A 19 11.69 7.03 15.09
C GLN A 19 11.65 8.30 14.21
N GLU A 20 12.59 9.23 14.37
CA GLU A 20 12.75 10.39 13.50
C GLU A 20 13.10 9.99 12.06
N ALA A 21 13.96 8.97 11.89
CA ALA A 21 14.26 8.40 10.58
C ALA A 21 13.05 7.70 9.95
N ALA A 22 12.26 6.97 10.73
CA ALA A 22 11.03 6.33 10.25
C ALA A 22 9.96 7.34 9.83
N VAL A 23 9.80 8.44 10.59
CA VAL A 23 8.87 9.52 10.22
C VAL A 23 9.37 10.27 8.99
N LYS A 24 10.68 10.56 8.91
CA LYS A 24 11.27 11.20 7.73
C LYS A 24 11.14 10.32 6.48
N ALA A 25 11.40 9.02 6.61
CA ALA A 25 11.21 8.05 5.54
C ALA A 25 9.74 7.97 5.11
N ALA A 26 8.79 7.96 6.06
CA ALA A 26 7.36 7.99 5.75
C ALA A 26 6.93 9.30 5.07
N MET A 27 7.57 10.44 5.38
CA MET A 27 7.29 11.74 4.75
C MET A 27 7.93 11.88 3.37
N GLU A 28 9.14 11.36 3.17
CA GLU A 28 9.80 11.26 1.87
C GLU A 28 9.07 10.27 0.97
N GLN A 29 8.59 9.16 1.53
CA GLN A 29 7.69 8.20 0.89
C GLN A 29 6.35 8.84 0.52
N ALA A 30 5.75 9.66 1.39
CA ALA A 30 4.57 10.42 1.03
C ALA A 30 4.86 11.45 -0.09
N GLN A 31 5.98 12.17 -0.02
CA GLN A 31 6.35 13.14 -1.06
C GLN A 31 6.65 12.47 -2.42
N SER A 32 7.23 11.27 -2.43
CA SER A 32 7.43 10.49 -3.65
C SER A 32 6.13 9.83 -4.14
N MET A 33 5.24 9.41 -3.23
CA MET A 33 3.90 8.89 -3.55
C MET A 33 2.99 9.93 -4.20
N PHE A 34 3.10 11.20 -3.81
CA PHE A 34 2.13 12.24 -4.16
C PHE A 34 2.70 13.40 -4.99
N GLY A 35 3.94 13.29 -5.45
CA GLY A 35 4.50 14.20 -6.44
C GLY A 35 3.69 14.14 -7.75
N ASN A 36 3.31 15.30 -8.29
CA ASN A 36 2.61 15.49 -9.57
C ASN A 36 1.12 15.07 -9.65
N ILE A 37 0.46 14.65 -8.57
CA ILE A 37 -0.99 14.33 -8.59
C ILE A 37 -1.83 15.62 -8.58
N PRO A 38 -2.74 15.84 -9.55
CA PRO A 38 -3.62 17.02 -9.58
C PRO A 38 -4.49 17.11 -8.32
N GLY A 39 -4.58 18.31 -7.74
CA GLY A 39 -5.42 18.59 -6.57
C GLY A 39 -4.82 18.15 -5.24
N PHE A 40 -3.77 17.32 -5.20
CA PHE A 40 -3.11 16.95 -3.95
C PHE A 40 -2.35 18.15 -3.37
N GLN A 41 -2.71 18.57 -2.15
CA GLN A 41 -1.94 19.49 -1.33
C GLN A 41 -1.54 18.77 -0.04
N MET A 42 -0.25 18.59 0.19
CA MET A 42 0.24 18.22 1.52
C MET A 42 -0.35 19.20 2.55
N PRO A 43 -0.94 18.74 3.67
CA PRO A 43 -1.43 19.64 4.71
C PRO A 43 -0.25 20.48 5.22
N GLY A 44 -0.20 21.75 4.81
CA GLY A 44 0.81 22.69 5.28
C GLY A 44 0.78 22.76 6.80
N GLY A 45 1.91 22.42 7.44
CA GLY A 45 2.04 22.42 8.90
C GLY A 45 1.92 21.06 9.58
N MET A 46 1.64 19.96 8.87
CA MET A 46 1.66 18.62 9.48
C MET A 46 3.07 18.25 10.00
N GLU A 47 4.12 18.68 9.30
CA GLU A 47 5.52 18.55 9.69
C GLU A 47 5.84 19.34 10.97
N GLU A 48 5.37 20.58 11.07
CA GLU A 48 5.47 21.43 12.27
C GLU A 48 4.63 20.90 13.43
N GLN A 49 3.47 20.30 13.16
CA GLN A 49 2.55 19.79 14.17
C GLN A 49 2.98 18.43 14.72
N LEU A 50 3.52 17.53 13.87
CA LEU A 50 4.19 16.30 14.31
C LEU A 50 5.47 16.62 15.07
N MET A 51 6.30 17.54 14.57
CA MET A 51 7.53 17.97 15.27
C MET A 51 7.23 18.73 16.57
N ALA A 52 6.15 19.51 16.63
CA ALA A 52 5.71 20.16 17.87
C ALA A 52 5.16 19.16 18.89
N GLN A 53 4.43 18.14 18.46
CA GLN A 53 3.98 17.04 19.34
C GLN A 53 5.15 16.15 19.80
N MET A 54 6.17 15.93 18.97
CA MET A 54 7.37 15.18 19.33
C MET A 54 8.39 16.00 20.15
N GLY A 55 8.45 17.31 19.95
CA GLY A 55 9.34 18.24 20.66
C GLY A 55 8.82 18.67 22.03
N ALA A 56 7.49 18.66 22.23
CA ALA A 56 6.89 18.72 23.54
C ALA A 56 7.05 17.35 24.21
N GLY A 57 8.18 17.15 24.90
CA GLY A 57 8.46 15.91 25.64
C GLY A 57 7.24 15.38 26.36
N MET A 58 7.04 14.06 26.26
CA MET A 58 5.86 13.28 26.69
C MET A 58 4.90 14.04 27.63
N PRO A 59 3.59 14.12 27.31
CA PRO A 59 2.63 14.54 28.33
C PRO A 59 2.80 13.63 29.55
N ASP A 60 2.89 14.27 30.72
CA ASP A 60 2.99 13.66 32.05
C ASP A 60 2.18 12.35 32.05
N ILE A 61 2.80 11.21 32.39
CA ILE A 61 2.16 9.88 32.33
C ILE A 61 0.83 9.90 33.11
N ALA A 62 0.74 10.75 34.14
CA ALA A 62 -0.49 11.00 34.88
C ALA A 62 -1.60 11.66 34.05
N ALA A 63 -1.27 12.58 33.14
CA ALA A 63 -2.20 13.23 32.22
C ALA A 63 -2.64 12.28 31.09
N ALA A 64 -1.73 11.46 30.56
CA ALA A 64 -2.07 10.44 29.56
C ALA A 64 -3.00 9.36 30.16
N GLN A 65 -2.73 8.91 31.39
CA GLN A 65 -3.62 8.00 32.12
C GLN A 65 -4.98 8.64 32.44
N ALA A 66 -5.02 9.90 32.85
CA ALA A 66 -6.27 10.61 33.11
C ALA A 66 -7.11 10.80 31.84
N GLN A 67 -6.48 11.03 30.68
CA GLN A 67 -7.14 11.15 29.40
C GLN A 67 -7.69 9.79 28.90
N GLN A 68 -6.93 8.72 29.11
CA GLN A 68 -7.38 7.36 28.82
C GLN A 68 -8.55 6.94 29.73
N GLU A 69 -8.49 7.21 31.03
CA GLU A 69 -9.60 6.98 31.96
C GLU A 69 -10.86 7.79 31.58
N ALA A 70 -10.69 9.05 31.15
CA ALA A 70 -11.80 9.89 30.71
C ALA A 70 -12.46 9.35 29.42
N MET A 71 -11.66 8.84 28.48
CA MET A 71 -12.14 8.27 27.22
C MET A 71 -12.87 6.94 27.44
N LEU A 72 -12.35 6.06 28.31
CA LEU A 72 -12.99 4.79 28.70
C LEU A 72 -14.32 5.02 29.43
N LYS A 73 -14.38 6.04 30.29
CA LYS A 73 -15.60 6.43 31.00
C LYS A 73 -16.65 7.04 30.06
N ALA A 74 -16.22 7.77 29.02
CA ALA A 74 -17.10 8.29 27.97
C ALA A 74 -17.67 7.17 27.07
N ALA A 75 -16.91 6.09 26.88
CA ALA A 75 -17.32 4.90 26.14
C ALA A 75 -18.16 3.89 26.95
N GLY A 76 -18.42 4.14 28.24
CA GLY A 76 -19.21 3.26 29.10
C GLY A 76 -18.53 1.94 29.48
N ILE A 77 -17.22 1.84 29.27
CA ILE A 77 -16.43 0.64 29.54
C ILE A 77 -15.92 0.70 30.98
N ASP A 78 -16.23 -0.32 31.79
CA ASP A 78 -15.82 -0.38 33.19
C ASP A 78 -14.27 -0.45 33.29
N PRO A 79 -13.62 0.48 34.00
CA PRO A 79 -12.17 0.48 34.22
C PRO A 79 -11.63 -0.83 34.80
N GLU A 80 -12.41 -1.57 35.59
CA GLU A 80 -11.99 -2.89 36.09
C GLU A 80 -11.85 -3.91 34.96
N THR A 81 -12.64 -3.81 33.89
CA THR A 81 -12.59 -4.73 32.74
C THR A 81 -11.31 -4.53 31.95
N VAL A 82 -10.90 -3.27 31.75
CA VAL A 82 -9.65 -2.93 31.06
C VAL A 82 -8.44 -3.30 31.93
N ALA A 83 -8.50 -3.05 33.23
CA ALA A 83 -7.46 -3.48 34.16
C ALA A 83 -7.37 -5.02 34.26
N GLN A 84 -8.49 -5.74 34.15
CA GLN A 84 -8.52 -7.19 34.12
C GLN A 84 -7.95 -7.75 32.81
N ALA A 85 -8.32 -7.19 31.66
CA ALA A 85 -7.75 -7.55 30.36
C ALA A 85 -6.24 -7.26 30.33
N GLY A 86 -5.80 -6.13 30.88
CA GLY A 86 -4.37 -5.80 31.02
C GLY A 86 -3.62 -6.78 31.94
N ARG A 87 -4.22 -7.18 33.06
CA ARG A 87 -3.65 -8.22 33.93
C ARG A 87 -3.59 -9.59 33.25
N GLN A 88 -4.60 -9.95 32.46
CA GLN A 88 -4.64 -11.19 31.70
C GLN A 88 -3.60 -11.20 30.57
N ASN A 89 -3.45 -10.10 29.83
CA ASN A 89 -2.44 -9.97 28.78
C ASN A 89 -1.02 -9.98 29.36
N MET A 90 -0.79 -9.35 30.50
CA MET A 90 0.50 -9.42 31.21
C MET A 90 0.80 -10.81 31.76
N ALA A 91 -0.21 -11.51 32.29
CA ALA A 91 -0.06 -12.89 32.74
C ALA A 91 0.24 -13.84 31.56
N TYR A 92 -0.43 -13.63 30.42
CA TYR A 92 -0.19 -14.36 29.19
C TYR A 92 1.23 -14.10 28.65
N ALA A 93 1.67 -12.84 28.62
CA ALA A 93 3.02 -12.48 28.21
C ALA A 93 4.09 -13.05 29.16
N GLN A 94 3.85 -13.06 30.47
CA GLN A 94 4.75 -13.68 31.45
C GLN A 94 4.81 -15.20 31.29
N GLN A 95 3.68 -15.85 31.04
CA GLN A 95 3.61 -17.29 30.81
C GLN A 95 4.33 -17.69 29.52
N MET A 96 4.19 -16.89 28.46
CA MET A 96 4.91 -17.08 27.20
C MET A 96 6.42 -16.88 27.37
N MET A 97 6.85 -15.86 28.11
CA MET A 97 8.27 -15.64 28.41
C MET A 97 8.86 -16.77 29.28
N GLN A 98 8.07 -17.27 30.23
CA GLN A 98 8.48 -18.37 31.11
C GLN A 98 8.60 -19.69 30.34
N GLY A 99 7.66 -20.00 29.45
CA GLY A 99 7.72 -21.17 28.57
C GLY A 99 8.90 -21.12 27.58
N MET A 100 9.27 -19.92 27.14
CA MET A 100 10.44 -19.70 26.27
C MET A 100 11.76 -19.90 27.03
N MET A 101 11.78 -19.59 28.33
CA MET A 101 12.94 -19.73 29.22
C MET A 101 13.15 -21.15 29.75
N ASP A 102 12.09 -21.93 29.96
CA ASP A 102 12.15 -23.30 30.47
C ASP A 102 12.09 -24.38 29.38
N GLY A 103 11.93 -23.99 28.12
CA GLY A 103 11.95 -24.87 26.95
C GLY A 103 10.62 -25.57 26.66
N THR A 104 9.58 -25.35 27.47
CA THR A 104 8.26 -25.96 27.29
C THR A 104 7.49 -25.38 26.09
N LEU A 105 7.78 -24.13 25.70
CA LEU A 105 7.22 -23.54 24.47
C LEU A 105 7.62 -24.35 23.23
N GLY A 106 8.83 -24.92 23.22
CA GLY A 106 9.32 -25.71 22.09
C GLY A 106 8.58 -27.03 21.90
N GLU A 107 8.08 -27.64 22.98
CA GLU A 107 7.27 -28.85 22.91
C GLU A 107 5.82 -28.54 22.49
N GLU A 108 5.22 -27.45 22.97
CA GLU A 108 3.88 -26.99 22.57
C GLU A 108 3.85 -26.50 21.10
N LEU A 109 4.86 -25.76 20.66
CA LEU A 109 5.02 -25.30 19.27
C LEU A 109 5.36 -26.44 18.29
N SER A 110 5.85 -27.58 18.77
CA SER A 110 6.05 -28.77 17.94
C SER A 110 4.75 -29.53 17.63
N SER A 111 3.64 -29.16 18.28
CA SER A 111 2.33 -29.75 18.01
C SER A 111 1.71 -29.11 16.76
N SER A 112 1.23 -29.96 15.85
CA SER A 112 0.61 -29.54 14.58
C SER A 112 -0.56 -28.57 14.78
N ASP A 113 -1.29 -28.68 15.90
CA ASP A 113 -2.47 -27.87 16.17
C ASP A 113 -2.11 -26.47 16.68
N ALA A 114 -1.04 -26.31 17.48
CA ALA A 114 -0.56 -25.01 17.92
C ALA A 114 0.16 -24.26 16.78
N MET A 115 0.88 -24.99 15.92
CA MET A 115 1.48 -24.42 14.72
C MET A 115 0.43 -23.99 13.69
N ALA A 116 -0.63 -24.78 13.50
CA ALA A 116 -1.76 -24.40 12.66
C ALA A 116 -2.51 -23.17 13.21
N GLN A 117 -2.74 -23.09 14.52
CA GLN A 117 -3.37 -21.93 15.15
C GLN A 117 -2.47 -20.68 15.12
N MET A 118 -1.15 -20.85 15.14
CA MET A 118 -0.20 -19.75 14.94
C MET A 118 -0.18 -19.28 13.48
N MET A 119 -0.23 -20.20 12.51
CA MET A 119 -0.34 -19.85 11.08
C MET A 119 -1.68 -19.15 10.77
N ASP A 120 -2.80 -19.59 11.36
CA ASP A 120 -4.08 -18.88 11.27
C ASP A 120 -4.05 -17.50 11.97
N ALA A 121 -3.29 -17.35 13.07
CA ALA A 121 -3.20 -16.10 13.82
C ALA A 121 -2.20 -15.09 13.24
N PHE A 122 -1.22 -15.54 12.45
CA PHE A 122 -0.22 -14.70 11.77
C PHE A 122 -0.49 -14.52 10.27
N GLY A 123 -1.68 -14.93 9.80
CA GLY A 123 -2.13 -14.78 8.43
C GLY A 123 -1.61 -15.91 7.55
N SER A 124 -2.49 -16.47 6.71
CA SER A 124 -2.07 -17.36 5.64
C SER A 124 -1.03 -16.65 4.77
N ASP A 125 0.06 -17.34 4.42
CA ASP A 125 1.13 -16.87 3.53
C ASP A 125 0.65 -16.64 2.06
N GLY A 126 -0.55 -16.08 1.83
CA GLY A 126 -1.09 -15.89 0.48
C GLY A 126 -2.34 -15.01 0.40
N TRP A 127 -2.51 -14.41 -0.77
CA TRP A 127 -3.66 -13.57 -1.13
C TRP A 127 -4.96 -14.37 -1.20
N THR A 128 -6.04 -13.81 -0.66
CA THR A 128 -7.38 -14.40 -0.74
C THR A 128 -8.22 -13.70 -1.81
N ILE A 129 -8.79 -14.49 -2.73
CA ILE A 129 -9.74 -13.97 -3.73
C ILE A 129 -11.15 -14.11 -3.18
N ASN A 130 -11.71 -13.01 -2.67
CA ASN A 130 -13.06 -12.95 -2.13
C ASN A 130 -14.11 -12.80 -3.24
N LYS A 131 -15.25 -13.47 -3.05
CA LYS A 131 -16.41 -13.38 -3.93
C LYS A 131 -17.69 -13.22 -3.12
N ALA A 132 -18.55 -12.32 -3.57
CA ALA A 132 -19.89 -12.13 -3.03
C ALA A 132 -20.83 -13.25 -3.46
N ASP A 133 -20.63 -13.85 -4.65
CA ASP A 133 -21.48 -14.89 -5.25
C ASP A 133 -22.98 -14.51 -5.28
N ASP A 134 -23.28 -13.21 -5.41
CA ASP A 134 -24.65 -12.68 -5.34
C ASP A 134 -25.39 -12.67 -6.68
N GLY A 135 -24.67 -12.88 -7.79
CA GLY A 135 -25.20 -13.00 -9.14
C GLY A 135 -25.80 -11.70 -9.70
N LYS A 136 -25.44 -10.53 -9.17
CA LYS A 136 -25.98 -9.24 -9.63
C LYS A 136 -25.34 -8.74 -10.93
N LEU A 137 -24.09 -9.11 -11.19
CA LEU A 137 -23.32 -8.63 -12.34
C LEU A 137 -23.40 -9.60 -13.53
N ASP A 138 -23.53 -9.05 -14.73
CA ASP A 138 -23.44 -9.83 -15.96
C ASP A 138 -21.98 -10.09 -16.36
N THR A 139 -21.77 -10.91 -17.40
CA THR A 139 -20.43 -11.28 -17.87
C THR A 139 -19.62 -10.08 -18.38
N ALA A 140 -20.27 -9.05 -18.93
CA ALA A 140 -19.56 -7.86 -19.40
C ALA A 140 -19.08 -7.02 -18.21
N GLN A 141 -19.93 -6.83 -17.20
CA GLN A 141 -19.60 -6.13 -15.96
C GLN A 141 -18.48 -6.84 -15.18
N LEU A 142 -18.56 -8.17 -15.04
CA LEU A 142 -17.50 -8.97 -14.42
C LEU A 142 -16.17 -8.84 -15.17
N ARG A 143 -16.21 -8.77 -16.51
CA ARG A 143 -15.01 -8.55 -17.32
C ARG A 143 -14.39 -7.18 -17.06
N LEU A 144 -15.19 -6.14 -16.88
CA LEU A 144 -14.69 -4.79 -16.59
C LEU A 144 -14.03 -4.73 -15.21
N LEU A 145 -14.65 -5.33 -14.19
CA LEU A 145 -14.06 -5.44 -12.85
C LEU A 145 -12.74 -6.23 -12.83
N ALA A 146 -12.61 -7.24 -13.69
CA ALA A 146 -11.39 -8.07 -13.74
C ALA A 146 -10.12 -7.25 -14.03
N PHE A 147 -10.21 -6.11 -14.72
CA PHE A 147 -9.07 -5.23 -14.93
C PHE A 147 -8.58 -4.54 -13.65
N GLY A 148 -9.43 -4.43 -12.62
CA GLY A 148 -9.07 -3.93 -11.29
C GLY A 148 -8.84 -5.01 -10.23
N ALA A 149 -8.96 -6.29 -10.60
CA ALA A 149 -8.93 -7.40 -9.64
C ALA A 149 -7.69 -7.41 -8.71
N PRO A 150 -6.46 -7.09 -9.16
CA PRO A 150 -5.32 -7.03 -8.25
C PRO A 150 -5.51 -6.03 -7.11
N MET A 151 -6.09 -4.86 -7.38
CA MET A 151 -6.39 -3.87 -6.34
C MET A 151 -7.51 -4.33 -5.41
N LEU A 152 -8.54 -5.01 -5.94
CA LEU A 152 -9.63 -5.53 -5.11
C LEU A 152 -9.12 -6.61 -4.15
N VAL A 153 -8.26 -7.53 -4.64
CA VAL A 153 -7.62 -8.55 -3.80
C VAL A 153 -6.72 -7.91 -2.73
N TYR A 154 -5.94 -6.90 -3.12
CA TYR A 154 -5.08 -6.16 -2.19
C TYR A 154 -5.88 -5.49 -1.06
N ASN A 155 -7.06 -4.97 -1.39
CA ASN A 155 -7.95 -4.31 -0.43
C ASN A 155 -8.86 -5.29 0.36
N ASP A 156 -8.71 -6.61 0.17
CA ASP A 156 -9.60 -7.64 0.74
C ASP A 156 -11.08 -7.51 0.29
N GLU A 157 -11.32 -6.97 -0.91
CA GLU A 157 -12.64 -6.71 -1.48
C GLU A 157 -13.12 -7.84 -2.41
N ASN A 158 -14.44 -7.94 -2.60
CA ASN A 158 -15.03 -8.93 -3.51
C ASN A 158 -14.73 -8.60 -4.98
N VAL A 159 -14.17 -9.56 -5.73
CA VAL A 159 -13.80 -9.36 -7.15
C VAL A 159 -14.97 -9.43 -8.14
N ASP A 160 -16.16 -9.81 -7.66
CA ASP A 160 -17.38 -10.03 -8.45
C ASP A 160 -18.56 -9.16 -8.01
N SER A 161 -18.32 -8.09 -7.24
CA SER A 161 -19.35 -7.16 -6.78
C SER A 161 -18.89 -5.70 -6.81
N ILE A 162 -19.83 -4.80 -7.09
CA ILE A 162 -19.62 -3.35 -6.99
C ILE A 162 -20.08 -2.78 -5.64
N ASP A 163 -20.73 -3.60 -4.81
CA ASP A 163 -21.22 -3.21 -3.49
C ASP A 163 -20.13 -3.41 -2.42
N CYS A 164 -20.30 -2.76 -1.28
CA CYS A 164 -19.58 -3.04 -0.04
C CYS A 164 -20.55 -2.92 1.15
N PRO A 165 -20.19 -3.43 2.35
CA PRO A 165 -20.90 -3.11 3.59
C PRO A 165 -21.07 -1.59 3.78
N GLU A 166 -22.23 -1.15 4.29
CA GLU A 166 -22.53 0.29 4.43
C GLU A 166 -21.55 0.98 5.39
N GLU A 167 -21.05 0.25 6.39
CA GLU A 167 -20.05 0.71 7.36
C GLU A 167 -18.69 1.07 6.72
N ASP A 168 -18.35 0.50 5.57
CA ASP A 168 -17.06 0.70 4.91
C ASP A 168 -17.02 1.97 4.06
N VAL A 169 -18.18 2.50 3.66
CA VAL A 169 -18.30 3.65 2.74
C VAL A 169 -17.60 4.91 3.28
N GLU A 170 -17.66 5.14 4.60
CA GLU A 170 -16.98 6.30 5.22
C GLU A 170 -15.45 6.15 5.21
N SER A 171 -14.96 4.92 5.38
CA SER A 171 -13.54 4.59 5.31
C SER A 171 -13.01 4.76 3.89
N ILE A 172 -13.74 4.26 2.90
CA ILE A 172 -13.46 4.47 1.47
C ILE A 172 -13.43 5.96 1.15
N ARG A 173 -14.43 6.73 1.61
CA ARG A 173 -14.49 8.17 1.39
C ARG A 173 -13.26 8.89 1.95
N SER A 174 -12.92 8.59 3.20
CA SER A 174 -11.75 9.17 3.87
C SER A 174 -10.44 8.82 3.14
N THR A 175 -10.36 7.61 2.59
CA THR A 175 -9.19 7.13 1.87
C THR A 175 -9.01 7.87 0.55
N ILE A 176 -10.04 7.96 -0.30
CA ILE A 176 -9.93 8.66 -1.59
C ILE A 176 -9.78 10.18 -1.43
N GLU A 177 -10.35 10.77 -0.39
CA GLU A 177 -10.08 12.16 -0.04
C GLU A 177 -8.62 12.35 0.39
N SER A 178 -8.11 11.52 1.30
CA SER A 178 -6.74 11.69 1.81
C SER A 178 -5.66 11.37 0.77
N TRP A 179 -5.89 10.41 -0.12
CA TRP A 179 -4.86 9.92 -1.05
C TRP A 179 -4.91 10.64 -2.39
N TRP A 180 -6.11 11.04 -2.83
CA TRP A 180 -6.34 11.59 -4.17
C TRP A 180 -6.98 12.98 -4.15
N ASN A 181 -7.33 13.51 -2.98
CA ASN A 181 -8.16 14.72 -2.83
C ASN A 181 -9.50 14.63 -3.60
N VAL A 182 -10.05 13.42 -3.72
CA VAL A 182 -11.33 13.19 -4.39
C VAL A 182 -12.47 13.39 -3.41
N THR A 183 -13.27 14.43 -3.63
CA THR A 183 -14.38 14.83 -2.73
C THR A 183 -15.72 14.94 -3.45
N ASP A 184 -15.72 14.85 -4.78
CA ASP A 184 -16.91 14.97 -5.62
C ASP A 184 -16.70 14.37 -7.02
N ARG A 185 -17.71 14.54 -7.86
CA ARG A 185 -17.70 14.10 -9.26
C ARG A 185 -16.59 14.75 -10.09
N GLU A 186 -16.32 16.04 -9.88
CA GLU A 186 -15.38 16.79 -10.72
C GLU A 186 -13.95 16.33 -10.44
N SER A 187 -13.57 16.32 -9.16
CA SER A 187 -12.28 15.77 -8.70
C SER A 187 -12.08 14.30 -9.08
N THR A 188 -13.14 13.48 -9.04
CA THR A 188 -13.08 12.09 -9.55
C THR A 188 -12.68 12.05 -11.03
N LEU A 189 -13.33 12.85 -11.88
CA LEU A 189 -13.09 12.85 -13.31
C LEU A 189 -11.73 13.45 -13.68
N GLU A 190 -11.20 14.37 -12.88
CA GLU A 190 -9.83 14.88 -13.02
C GLU A 190 -8.79 13.76 -12.83
N ILE A 191 -8.93 12.96 -11.76
CA ILE A 191 -8.02 11.83 -11.51
C ILE A 191 -8.20 10.73 -12.56
N VAL A 192 -9.43 10.43 -12.98
CA VAL A 192 -9.71 9.49 -14.08
C VAL A 192 -8.95 9.90 -15.35
N LYS A 193 -9.01 11.18 -15.70
CA LYS A 193 -8.30 11.71 -16.87
C LYS A 193 -6.79 11.62 -16.69
N TRP A 194 -6.29 12.00 -15.52
CA TRP A 194 -4.86 11.95 -15.21
C TRP A 194 -4.33 10.51 -15.31
N LEU A 195 -4.99 9.51 -14.71
CA LEU A 195 -4.59 8.10 -14.79
C LEU A 195 -4.53 7.56 -16.24
N LEU A 196 -5.38 8.08 -17.14
CA LEU A 196 -5.43 7.68 -18.55
C LEU A 196 -4.36 8.37 -19.42
N GLU A 197 -3.97 9.60 -19.10
CA GLU A 197 -3.14 10.43 -19.97
C GLU A 197 -1.69 10.59 -19.47
N GLU A 198 -1.51 10.76 -18.16
CA GLU A 198 -0.23 11.03 -17.52
C GLU A 198 0.11 9.89 -16.56
N GLY A 199 -0.70 9.71 -15.52
CA GLY A 199 -0.57 8.66 -14.53
C GLY A 199 0.83 8.58 -13.92
N HIS A 200 1.15 7.43 -13.33
CA HIS A 200 2.56 7.11 -13.06
C HIS A 200 3.24 6.45 -14.26
N HIS A 201 2.46 5.99 -15.23
CA HIS A 201 2.99 5.29 -16.40
C HIS A 201 3.73 6.20 -17.39
N ALA A 202 3.36 7.47 -17.59
CA ALA A 202 3.90 8.23 -18.72
C ALA A 202 5.43 8.42 -18.65
N GLU A 203 5.95 8.86 -17.51
CA GLU A 203 7.41 9.02 -17.30
C GLU A 203 8.12 7.66 -17.28
N ALA A 204 7.49 6.65 -16.67
CA ALA A 204 8.00 5.29 -16.63
C ALA A 204 8.05 4.64 -18.03
N ASP A 205 7.07 4.88 -18.90
CA ASP A 205 7.01 4.39 -20.28
C ASP A 205 8.07 5.08 -21.14
N GLU A 206 8.32 6.37 -20.93
CA GLU A 206 9.44 7.07 -21.58
C GLU A 206 10.79 6.44 -21.20
N ALA A 207 11.00 6.19 -19.91
CA ALA A 207 12.20 5.53 -19.40
C ALA A 207 12.33 4.08 -19.93
N LEU A 208 11.25 3.30 -19.85
CA LEU A 208 11.16 1.92 -20.34
C LEU A 208 11.50 1.83 -21.82
N GLU A 209 10.99 2.73 -22.66
CA GLU A 209 11.29 2.73 -24.08
C GLU A 209 12.76 3.06 -24.37
N LYS A 210 13.38 3.97 -23.60
CA LYS A 210 14.83 4.25 -23.69
C LYS A 210 15.65 3.01 -23.32
N VAL A 211 15.29 2.35 -22.21
CA VAL A 211 15.95 1.14 -21.73
C VAL A 211 15.81 0.00 -22.73
N ARG A 212 14.61 -0.26 -23.25
CA ARG A 212 14.35 -1.29 -24.28
C ARG A 212 15.14 -1.05 -25.57
N LYS A 213 15.28 0.20 -26.01
CA LYS A 213 16.02 0.56 -27.23
C LYS A 213 17.53 0.37 -27.08
N ARG A 214 18.07 0.68 -25.91
CA ARG A 214 19.52 0.69 -25.66
C ARG A 214 20.04 -0.62 -25.09
N GLY A 215 19.20 -1.37 -24.37
CA GLY A 215 19.64 -2.44 -23.48
C GLY A 215 20.01 -1.88 -22.10
N ILE A 216 19.59 -2.58 -21.04
CA ILE A 216 19.81 -2.22 -19.63
C ILE A 216 21.31 -2.04 -19.34
N GLU A 217 22.15 -2.86 -19.96
CA GLU A 217 23.61 -2.87 -19.81
C GLU A 217 24.30 -1.63 -20.41
N ASN A 218 23.59 -0.88 -21.27
CA ASN A 218 24.10 0.32 -21.94
C ASN A 218 23.58 1.62 -21.33
N ILE A 219 22.90 1.55 -20.18
CA ILE A 219 22.49 2.70 -19.38
C ILE A 219 23.62 3.04 -18.41
N SER A 220 24.09 4.28 -18.43
CA SER A 220 25.19 4.71 -17.56
C SER A 220 24.75 4.86 -16.11
N GLN A 221 25.70 4.79 -15.16
CA GLN A 221 25.39 5.02 -13.75
C GLN A 221 24.85 6.43 -13.50
N GLU A 222 25.37 7.44 -14.20
CA GLU A 222 24.88 8.82 -14.10
C GLU A 222 23.39 8.94 -14.47
N GLU A 223 22.92 8.18 -15.47
CA GLU A 223 21.50 8.14 -15.85
C GLU A 223 20.64 7.33 -14.88
N ARG A 224 21.23 6.38 -14.16
CA ARG A 224 20.53 5.60 -13.13
C ARG A 224 20.38 6.37 -11.82
N ASP A 225 21.36 7.24 -11.51
CA ASP A 225 21.38 8.06 -10.30
C ASP A 225 20.59 9.39 -10.48
N ASP A 226 19.99 9.62 -11.65
CA ASP A 226 19.19 10.81 -11.94
C ASP A 226 17.79 10.71 -11.32
N GLU A 227 17.60 11.28 -10.13
CA GLU A 227 16.33 11.30 -9.40
C GLU A 227 15.20 12.05 -10.13
N GLU A 228 15.50 12.90 -11.13
CA GLU A 228 14.48 13.57 -11.95
C GLU A 228 13.89 12.64 -13.03
N SER A 229 14.38 11.39 -13.12
CA SER A 229 14.08 10.46 -14.20
C SER A 229 13.75 9.06 -13.66
N LYS A 230 12.77 8.40 -14.29
CA LYS A 230 12.42 7.00 -13.98
C LYS A 230 13.38 5.95 -14.55
N ILE A 231 14.49 6.34 -15.16
CA ILE A 231 15.46 5.39 -15.76
C ILE A 231 16.08 4.47 -14.71
N GLY A 232 16.48 5.01 -13.54
CA GLY A 232 17.01 4.23 -12.43
C GLY A 232 16.03 3.16 -11.97
N ASP A 233 14.81 3.59 -11.63
CA ASP A 233 13.71 2.71 -11.20
C ASP A 233 13.39 1.63 -12.24
N VAL A 234 13.25 1.99 -13.51
CA VAL A 234 12.99 1.03 -14.60
C VAL A 234 14.09 -0.01 -14.71
N CYS A 235 15.37 0.39 -14.62
CA CYS A 235 16.48 -0.56 -14.70
C CYS A 235 16.47 -1.51 -13.50
N LEU A 236 16.33 -0.97 -12.29
CA LEU A 236 16.30 -1.75 -11.05
C LEU A 236 15.18 -2.80 -11.08
N ILE A 237 13.97 -2.38 -11.45
CA ILE A 237 12.82 -3.29 -11.49
C ILE A 237 12.95 -4.29 -12.64
N ALA A 238 13.46 -3.89 -13.80
CA ALA A 238 13.67 -4.82 -14.91
C ALA A 238 14.69 -5.91 -14.58
N GLU A 239 15.78 -5.55 -13.90
CA GLU A 239 16.79 -6.50 -13.41
C GLU A 239 16.16 -7.48 -12.40
N SER A 240 15.40 -6.97 -11.42
CA SER A 240 14.68 -7.81 -10.45
C SER A 240 13.69 -8.77 -11.12
N MET A 241 12.88 -8.30 -12.06
CA MET A 241 11.93 -9.15 -12.78
C MET A 241 12.64 -10.24 -13.61
N GLU A 242 13.79 -9.95 -14.20
CA GLU A 242 14.60 -10.92 -14.92
C GLU A 242 15.22 -11.97 -13.98
N GLU A 243 15.81 -11.54 -12.86
CA GLU A 243 16.41 -12.42 -11.85
C GLU A 243 15.40 -13.39 -11.25
N ASN A 244 14.16 -12.94 -11.03
CA ASN A 244 13.07 -13.75 -10.50
C ASN A 244 12.31 -14.56 -11.58
N GLY A 245 12.64 -14.37 -12.86
CA GLY A 245 12.03 -15.10 -13.97
C GLY A 245 10.59 -14.68 -14.29
N TRP A 246 10.19 -13.47 -13.92
CA TRP A 246 8.86 -12.89 -14.16
C TRP A 246 8.68 -12.31 -15.58
N CYS A 247 9.71 -12.44 -16.42
CA CYS A 247 9.69 -12.04 -17.83
C CYS A 247 9.75 -13.28 -18.75
N PRO A 248 8.62 -13.94 -19.07
CA PRO A 248 8.55 -15.05 -20.01
C PRO A 248 9.26 -14.74 -21.33
N GLY A 249 10.24 -15.58 -21.68
CA GLY A 249 11.04 -15.39 -22.90
C GLY A 249 11.99 -14.18 -22.86
N GLY A 250 12.26 -13.62 -21.68
CA GLY A 250 13.19 -12.51 -21.47
C GLY A 250 12.71 -11.17 -22.03
N LYS A 251 11.39 -10.99 -22.16
CA LYS A 251 10.80 -9.78 -22.75
C LYS A 251 10.11 -8.93 -21.70
N MET A 252 10.63 -7.72 -21.51
CA MET A 252 9.97 -6.69 -20.72
C MET A 252 8.62 -6.28 -21.33
N PRO A 253 7.64 -5.83 -20.51
CA PRO A 253 6.38 -5.31 -21.00
C PRO A 253 6.60 -4.09 -21.90
N GLY A 254 5.65 -3.82 -22.80
CA GLY A 254 5.68 -2.68 -23.73
C GLY A 254 5.32 -1.34 -23.09
N SER A 255 4.65 -1.40 -21.94
CA SER A 255 4.17 -0.27 -21.17
C SER A 255 3.92 -0.73 -19.73
N VAL A 256 3.94 0.18 -18.77
CA VAL A 256 3.60 -0.05 -17.37
C VAL A 256 2.20 0.46 -16.99
N ILE A 257 1.40 0.88 -17.99
CA ILE A 257 0.08 1.49 -17.81
C ILE A 257 -0.91 0.65 -17.00
N ALA A 258 -0.76 -0.67 -16.95
CA ALA A 258 -1.67 -1.52 -16.17
C ALA A 258 -1.71 -1.14 -14.68
N TRP A 259 -0.63 -0.59 -14.12
CA TRP A 259 -0.63 -0.05 -12.75
C TRP A 259 -1.58 1.15 -12.55
N ASP A 260 -1.76 1.99 -13.56
CA ASP A 260 -2.75 3.06 -13.53
C ASP A 260 -4.16 2.52 -13.81
N LEU A 261 -4.30 1.55 -14.73
CA LEU A 261 -5.61 0.99 -15.11
C LEU A 261 -6.28 0.20 -13.98
N VAL A 262 -5.52 -0.58 -13.19
CA VAL A 262 -6.07 -1.26 -12.00
C VAL A 262 -6.63 -0.26 -10.99
N ARG A 263 -5.92 0.87 -10.78
CA ARG A 263 -6.34 1.94 -9.86
C ARG A 263 -7.50 2.74 -10.42
N LEU A 264 -7.58 2.91 -11.74
CA LEU A 264 -8.70 3.54 -12.41
C LEU A 264 -10.01 2.77 -12.20
N VAL A 265 -9.98 1.44 -12.32
CA VAL A 265 -11.14 0.58 -12.04
C VAL A 265 -11.54 0.68 -10.56
N ASN A 266 -10.57 0.60 -9.64
CA ASN A 266 -10.84 0.73 -8.21
C ASN A 266 -11.43 2.09 -7.85
N LEU A 267 -10.85 3.19 -8.36
CA LEU A 267 -11.33 4.55 -8.15
C LEU A 267 -12.76 4.72 -8.68
N GLY A 268 -13.06 4.17 -9.86
CA GLY A 268 -14.42 4.19 -10.40
C GLY A 268 -15.44 3.55 -9.45
N ARG A 269 -15.11 2.38 -8.89
CA ARG A 269 -15.95 1.66 -7.92
C ARG A 269 -16.09 2.44 -6.61
N TRP A 270 -14.99 2.92 -6.04
CA TRP A 270 -15.01 3.69 -4.80
C TRP A 270 -15.74 5.03 -4.93
N ALA A 271 -15.58 5.75 -6.05
CA ALA A 271 -16.31 6.97 -6.32
C ALA A 271 -17.83 6.73 -6.45
N TYR A 272 -18.24 5.59 -7.00
CA TYR A 272 -19.65 5.17 -7.02
C TYR A 272 -20.17 4.89 -5.61
N LEU A 273 -19.44 4.12 -4.81
CA LEU A 273 -19.79 3.81 -3.42
C LEU A 273 -19.91 5.08 -2.56
N CYS A 274 -19.05 6.08 -2.79
CA CYS A 274 -19.13 7.37 -2.11
C CYS A 274 -20.25 8.30 -2.64
N GLY A 275 -20.93 7.93 -3.73
CA GLY A 275 -21.99 8.72 -4.35
C GLY A 275 -21.49 9.90 -5.20
N TYR A 276 -20.21 9.91 -5.58
CA TYR A 276 -19.61 10.97 -6.40
C TYR A 276 -19.91 10.80 -7.89
N VAL A 277 -20.05 9.56 -8.34
CA VAL A 277 -20.50 9.21 -9.70
C VAL A 277 -21.70 8.28 -9.64
N ASN A 278 -22.54 8.29 -10.68
CA ASN A 278 -23.60 7.30 -10.78
C ASN A 278 -23.09 5.97 -11.36
N GLU A 279 -23.89 4.91 -11.26
CA GLU A 279 -23.51 3.57 -11.72
C GLU A 279 -23.10 3.53 -13.21
N GLY A 280 -23.81 4.28 -14.06
CA GLY A 280 -23.48 4.36 -15.49
C GLY A 280 -22.13 5.02 -15.76
N GLU A 281 -21.77 6.04 -14.98
CA GLU A 281 -20.46 6.71 -15.06
C GLU A 281 -19.34 5.80 -14.56
N MET A 282 -19.56 5.06 -13.47
CA MET A 282 -18.63 4.03 -12.99
C MET A 282 -18.32 3.00 -14.09
N TRP A 283 -19.36 2.46 -14.73
CA TRP A 283 -19.16 1.50 -15.82
C TRP A 283 -18.43 2.12 -17.02
N GLN A 284 -18.65 3.40 -17.32
CA GLN A 284 -17.90 4.11 -18.37
C GLN A 284 -16.41 4.28 -18.01
N ILE A 285 -16.09 4.57 -16.74
CA ILE A 285 -14.71 4.65 -16.26
C ILE A 285 -14.01 3.29 -16.41
N MET A 286 -14.65 2.21 -15.97
CA MET A 286 -14.08 0.86 -16.11
C MET A 286 -13.98 0.41 -17.57
N GLN A 287 -14.93 0.83 -18.43
CA GLN A 287 -14.86 0.58 -19.87
C GLN A 287 -13.66 1.30 -20.51
N ALA A 288 -13.38 2.55 -20.11
CA ALA A 288 -12.19 3.27 -20.58
C ALA A 288 -10.91 2.52 -20.19
N ALA A 289 -10.82 2.02 -18.95
CA ALA A 289 -9.69 1.21 -18.53
C ALA A 289 -9.53 -0.06 -19.37
N ALA A 290 -10.64 -0.76 -19.65
CA ALA A 290 -10.64 -1.97 -20.47
C ALA A 290 -10.27 -1.68 -21.94
N ASP A 291 -10.77 -0.60 -22.51
CA ASP A 291 -10.46 -0.21 -23.89
C ASP A 291 -8.97 0.13 -24.03
N THR A 292 -8.42 0.94 -23.12
CA THR A 292 -6.99 1.24 -23.07
C THR A 292 -6.14 -0.03 -22.87
N ALA A 293 -6.54 -0.93 -21.98
CA ALA A 293 -5.83 -2.20 -21.81
C ALA A 293 -5.79 -3.03 -23.10
N LEU A 294 -6.88 -3.07 -23.87
CA LEU A 294 -6.96 -3.82 -25.13
C LEU A 294 -6.18 -3.18 -26.28
N GLU A 295 -5.87 -1.89 -26.20
CA GLU A 295 -4.96 -1.22 -27.14
C GLU A 295 -3.49 -1.58 -26.87
N HIS A 296 -3.13 -1.85 -25.61
CA HIS A 296 -1.76 -2.10 -25.18
C HIS A 296 -1.40 -3.59 -25.08
N PHE A 297 -2.37 -4.46 -24.77
CA PHE A 297 -2.11 -5.85 -24.38
C PHE A 297 -2.96 -6.84 -25.16
N SER A 298 -2.34 -7.95 -25.56
CA SER A 298 -3.01 -9.06 -26.26
C SER A 298 -3.36 -10.23 -25.33
N SER A 299 -2.91 -10.21 -24.07
CA SER A 299 -3.17 -11.25 -23.09
C SER A 299 -3.16 -10.72 -21.65
N TRP A 300 -3.74 -11.48 -20.72
CA TRP A 300 -3.66 -11.20 -19.29
C TRP A 300 -2.23 -11.35 -18.73
N GLU A 301 -1.40 -12.20 -19.34
CA GLU A 301 0.01 -12.34 -18.98
C GLU A 301 0.78 -11.05 -19.28
N GLU A 302 0.52 -10.43 -20.45
CA GLU A 302 1.10 -9.12 -20.80
C GLU A 302 0.59 -8.00 -19.87
N TYR A 303 -0.71 -7.99 -19.56
CA TYR A 303 -1.30 -7.05 -18.59
C TYR A 303 -0.70 -7.22 -17.20
N GLY A 304 -0.53 -8.46 -16.73
CA GLY A 304 0.06 -8.78 -15.44
C GLY A 304 1.52 -8.33 -15.33
N MET A 305 2.35 -8.60 -16.35
CA MET A 305 3.73 -8.09 -16.36
C MET A 305 3.80 -6.56 -16.33
N SER A 306 2.90 -5.88 -17.04
CA SER A 306 2.78 -4.42 -17.00
C SER A 306 2.42 -3.92 -15.60
N PHE A 307 1.51 -4.61 -14.91
CA PHE A 307 1.12 -4.28 -13.54
C PHE A 307 2.27 -4.47 -12.55
N VAL A 308 2.96 -5.61 -12.61
CA VAL A 308 4.14 -5.91 -11.77
C VAL A 308 5.21 -4.85 -11.94
N MET A 309 5.58 -4.56 -13.19
CA MET A 309 6.60 -3.56 -13.49
C MET A 309 6.17 -2.16 -13.04
N GLY A 310 4.92 -1.77 -13.35
CA GLY A 310 4.43 -0.44 -13.01
C GLY A 310 4.34 -0.19 -11.52
N ARG A 311 3.92 -1.19 -10.75
CA ARG A 311 3.87 -1.09 -9.30
C ARG A 311 5.27 -0.93 -8.68
N GLY A 312 6.26 -1.70 -9.16
CA GLY A 312 7.65 -1.52 -8.71
C GLY A 312 8.24 -0.17 -9.10
N VAL A 313 8.08 0.26 -10.35
CA VAL A 313 8.69 1.50 -10.87
C VAL A 313 8.09 2.75 -10.23
N TRP A 314 6.85 2.67 -9.76
CA TRP A 314 6.21 3.77 -9.04
C TRP A 314 7.06 4.24 -7.85
N HIS A 315 7.53 3.32 -7.01
CA HIS A 315 8.40 3.61 -5.87
C HIS A 315 9.89 3.34 -6.10
N GLY A 316 10.26 2.69 -7.20
CA GLY A 316 11.61 2.17 -7.39
C GLY A 316 11.93 1.03 -6.41
N ASP A 317 10.92 0.22 -6.06
CA ASP A 317 11.04 -0.82 -5.02
C ASP A 317 10.73 -2.22 -5.60
N PRO A 318 11.71 -3.15 -5.62
CA PRO A 318 11.49 -4.54 -5.99
C PRO A 318 10.44 -5.26 -5.13
N ASP A 319 10.30 -4.92 -3.86
CA ASP A 319 9.34 -5.59 -2.95
C ASP A 319 7.89 -5.29 -3.38
N ASP A 320 7.65 -4.10 -3.94
CA ASP A 320 6.36 -3.74 -4.55
C ASP A 320 6.05 -4.57 -5.80
N SER A 321 7.08 -4.95 -6.57
CA SER A 321 6.93 -5.85 -7.73
C SER A 321 6.64 -7.28 -7.27
N GLU A 322 7.32 -7.75 -6.23
CA GLU A 322 7.06 -9.07 -5.64
C GLU A 322 5.61 -9.16 -5.15
N THR A 323 5.17 -8.18 -4.37
CA THR A 323 3.79 -8.07 -3.87
C THR A 323 2.77 -8.01 -5.02
N ALA A 324 3.13 -7.43 -6.17
CA ALA A 324 2.26 -7.36 -7.35
C ALA A 324 2.23 -8.67 -8.16
N TYR A 325 3.30 -9.47 -8.07
CA TYR A 325 3.44 -10.73 -8.80
C TYR A 325 2.71 -11.88 -8.09
N GLU A 326 2.76 -11.90 -6.76
CA GLU A 326 2.02 -12.84 -5.90
C GLU A 326 0.50 -12.75 -6.08
#